data_AF-A0A7H2BH83-F1
#
_entry.id   AF-A0A7H2BH83-F1
#
_cell.length_a   1.000
_cell.length_b   1.000
_cell.length_c   1.000
_cell.angle_alpha   90.00
_cell.angle_beta   90.00
_cell.angle_gamma   90.00
#
_symmetry.space_group_name_H-M   'P 1'
#
loop_
_entity.id
_entity.type
_entity.pdbx_description
1 polymer ?
#
loop_
_entity_poly.entity_id
_entity_poly.type
_entity_poly.pdbx_seq_one_letter_code
_entity_poly.pdbx_strand_id
1 'polypeptide(L)'
;MKQQGNIATCKIAEELTPELKTLIDQSTVEVAHEDSQTIKIAYGEAAWIWDLVLKSQGSVEVLEPTGLRNYLKNQVKELSQSIEG
;
A
#
# COMPACT_ATOMS: atom_id res chain seq x y z
N MET A 1 18.37 -15.73 8.58
CA MET A 1 18.45 -14.26 8.54
C MET A 1 17.06 -13.77 8.20
N LYS A 2 16.34 -13.14 9.14
CA LYS A 2 15.01 -12.58 8.82
C LYS A 2 15.27 -11.43 7.85
N GLN A 3 14.81 -11.54 6.60
CA GLN A 3 14.82 -10.42 5.67
C GLN A 3 14.09 -9.28 6.39
N GLN A 4 14.81 -8.19 6.70
CA GLN A 4 14.14 -6.93 7.02
C GLN A 4 13.48 -6.50 5.72
N GLY A 5 12.28 -7.03 5.45
CA GLY A 5 11.45 -6.57 4.36
C GLY A 5 11.20 -5.08 4.55
N ASN A 6 11.09 -4.34 3.47
CA ASN A 6 10.75 -2.93 3.56
C ASN A 6 9.39 -2.82 4.26
N ILE A 7 9.24 -1.95 5.26
CA ILE A 7 7.96 -1.79 5.96
C ILE A 7 7.32 -0.50 5.49
N ALA A 8 6.08 -0.58 5.02
CA ALA A 8 5.24 0.56 4.70
C ALA A 8 4.24 0.75 5.82
N THR A 9 4.13 1.96 6.34
CA THR A 9 3.00 2.35 7.18
C THR A 9 1.92 2.90 6.26
N CYS A 10 0.78 2.22 6.22
CA CYS A 10 -0.36 2.58 5.41
C CYS A 10 -1.55 2.95 6.29
N LYS A 11 -2.23 4.04 5.95
CA LYS A 11 -3.52 4.42 6.50
C LYS A 11 -4.62 3.89 5.61
N ILE A 12 -5.67 3.35 6.21
CA ILE A 12 -6.83 2.82 5.51
C ILE A 12 -8.00 3.77 5.82
N ALA A 13 -8.54 4.40 4.78
CA ALA A 13 -9.55 5.45 4.91
C ALA A 13 -10.94 4.88 5.30
N GLU A 14 -11.29 3.71 4.77
CA GLU A 14 -12.55 2.99 5.03
C GLU A 14 -12.26 1.53 5.39
N GLU A 15 -13.25 0.78 5.91
CA GLU A 15 -13.06 -0.64 6.24
C GLU A 15 -12.38 -1.37 5.06
N LEU A 16 -11.29 -2.10 5.33
CA LEU A 16 -10.63 -2.93 4.32
C LEU A 16 -11.69 -3.79 3.67
N THR A 17 -11.92 -3.57 2.38
CA THR A 17 -12.83 -4.42 1.62
C THR A 17 -12.38 -5.87 1.76
N PRO A 18 -13.30 -6.85 1.71
CA PRO A 18 -12.92 -8.26 1.80
C PRO A 18 -11.85 -8.65 0.77
N GLU A 19 -11.83 -8.02 -0.41
CA GLU A 19 -10.80 -8.20 -1.43
C GLU A 19 -9.42 -7.71 -0.95
N LEU A 20 -9.37 -6.53 -0.33
CA LEU A 20 -8.16 -5.95 0.26
C LEU A 20 -7.60 -6.81 1.40
N LYS A 21 -8.46 -7.25 2.32
CA LYS A 21 -8.09 -8.20 3.37
C LYS A 21 -7.48 -9.47 2.78
N THR A 22 -8.10 -10.02 1.74
CA THR A 22 -7.61 -11.24 1.09
C THR A 22 -6.25 -11.02 0.43
N LEU A 23 -6.02 -9.90 -0.25
CA LEU A 23 -4.72 -9.57 -0.86
C LEU A 23 -3.59 -9.44 0.17
N ILE A 24 -3.92 -8.81 1.30
CA ILE A 24 -3.00 -8.64 2.42
C ILE A 24 -2.70 -9.99 3.07
N ASP A 25 -3.71 -10.82 3.32
CA ASP A 25 -3.61 -12.15 3.94
C ASP A 25 -2.87 -13.18 3.06
N GLN A 26 -3.07 -13.10 1.74
CA GLN A 26 -2.34 -13.93 0.76
C GLN A 26 -0.88 -13.54 0.59
N SER A 27 -0.51 -12.34 1.01
CA SER A 27 0.87 -11.89 0.89
C SER A 27 1.64 -12.27 2.14
N THR A 28 2.94 -12.53 2.01
CA THR A 28 3.85 -12.83 3.13
C THR A 28 4.10 -11.62 4.04
N VAL A 29 3.15 -10.69 4.06
CA VAL A 29 3.19 -9.39 4.68
C VAL A 29 2.77 -9.59 6.13
N GLU A 30 3.66 -9.25 7.06
CA GLU A 30 3.27 -9.12 8.45
C GLU A 30 2.52 -7.80 8.60
N VAL A 31 1.26 -7.89 9.05
CA VAL A 31 0.38 -6.74 9.23
C VAL A 31 0.28 -6.43 10.72
N ALA A 32 0.91 -5.34 11.15
CA ALA A 32 0.72 -4.85 12.52
C ALA A 32 -0.34 -3.75 12.52
N HIS A 33 -1.48 -4.00 13.16
CA HIS A 33 -2.50 -2.98 13.43
C HIS A 33 -2.05 -2.18 14.65
N GLU A 34 -1.61 -0.94 14.44
CA GLU A 34 -1.16 -0.07 15.55
C GLU A 34 -2.34 0.77 16.08
N ASP A 35 -3.28 1.13 15.20
CA ASP A 35 -4.52 1.85 15.48
C ASP A 35 -5.61 1.35 14.51
N SER A 36 -6.90 1.57 14.80
CA SER A 36 -8.05 1.04 14.01
C SER A 36 -8.04 1.36 12.51
N GLN A 37 -7.15 2.23 12.03
CA GLN A 37 -7.02 2.63 10.63
C GLN A 37 -5.58 2.68 10.11
N THR A 38 -4.58 2.32 10.91
CA THR A 38 -3.16 2.36 10.50
C THR A 38 -2.56 0.98 10.59
N ILE A 39 -2.01 0.50 9.47
CA ILE A 39 -1.39 -0.81 9.37
C ILE A 39 0.04 -0.70 8.87
N LYS A 40 0.93 -1.50 9.44
CA LYS A 40 2.29 -1.69 8.92
C LYS A 40 2.30 -2.93 8.04
N ILE A 41 2.78 -2.78 6.82
CA ILE A 41 2.82 -3.81 5.79
C ILE A 41 4.30 -4.05 5.45
N ALA A 42 4.83 -5.23 5.76
CA ALA A 42 6.13 -5.65 5.28
C ALA A 42 6.06 -6.09 3.81
N TYR A 43 6.71 -5.38 2.90
CA TYR A 43 6.75 -5.66 1.47
C TYR A 43 8.16 -5.99 0.96
N GLY A 44 8.25 -6.93 0.02
CA GLY A 44 9.48 -7.22 -0.70
C GLY A 44 9.78 -6.15 -1.75
N GLU A 45 8.79 -5.87 -2.60
CA GLU A 45 8.92 -4.96 -3.74
C GLU A 45 7.89 -3.83 -3.69
N ALA A 46 8.32 -2.60 -4.02
CA ALA A 46 7.43 -1.43 -4.04
C ALA A 46 6.26 -1.57 -5.02
N ALA A 47 6.43 -2.39 -6.08
CA ALA A 47 5.38 -2.71 -7.04
C ALA A 47 4.18 -3.43 -6.40
N TRP A 48 4.40 -4.22 -5.35
CA TRP A 48 3.32 -4.89 -4.64
C TRP A 48 2.44 -3.89 -3.87
N ILE A 49 3.07 -2.93 -3.18
CA ILE A 49 2.34 -1.84 -2.50
C ILE A 49 1.57 -1.00 -3.51
N TRP A 50 2.16 -0.76 -4.68
CA TRP A 50 1.50 -0.04 -5.76
C TRP A 50 0.22 -0.72 -6.24
N ASP A 51 0.27 -2.03 -6.51
CA ASP A 51 -0.91 -2.81 -6.90
C ASP A 51 -1.98 -2.77 -5.80
N LEU A 52 -1.58 -2.88 -4.53
CA LEU A 52 -2.49 -2.73 -3.38
C LEU A 52 -3.19 -1.38 -3.39
N VAL A 53 -2.45 -0.27 -3.50
CA VAL A 53 -3.00 1.10 -3.49
C VAL A 53 -3.94 1.32 -4.69
N LEU A 54 -3.57 0.80 -5.86
CA LEU A 54 -4.38 0.90 -7.07
C LEU A 54 -5.69 0.12 -6.96
N LYS A 55 -5.63 -1.14 -6.50
CA LYS A 55 -6.83 -1.98 -6.26
C LYS A 55 -7.70 -1.43 -5.15
N SER A 56 -7.10 -0.74 -4.20
CA SER A 56 -7.83 -0.02 -3.15
C SER A 56 -8.56 1.20 -3.66
N GLN A 57 -8.33 1.65 -4.90
CA GLN A 57 -8.92 2.86 -5.48
C GLN A 57 -8.80 4.10 -4.57
N GLY A 58 -7.71 4.19 -3.80
CA GLY A 58 -7.48 5.28 -2.84
C GLY A 58 -7.93 5.00 -1.39
N SER A 59 -8.54 3.85 -1.09
CA SER A 59 -8.85 3.46 0.30
C SER A 59 -7.60 3.17 1.13
N VAL A 60 -6.44 2.95 0.50
CA VAL A 60 -5.14 2.76 1.15
C VAL A 60 -4.21 3.91 0.79
N GLU A 61 -3.74 4.64 1.80
CA GLU A 61 -2.79 5.73 1.69
C GLU A 61 -1.47 5.34 2.36
N VAL A 62 -0.36 5.41 1.64
CA VAL A 62 0.97 5.19 2.25
C VAL A 62 1.42 6.44 2.99
N LEU A 63 1.64 6.32 4.29
CA LEU A 63 2.17 7.38 5.14
C LEU A 63 3.70 7.36 5.12
N GLU A 64 4.29 6.19 5.32
CA GLU A 64 5.74 5.98 5.41
C GLU A 64 6.19 4.70 4.68
N PRO A 65 7.44 4.63 4.19
CA PRO A 65 8.41 5.72 4.15
C PRO A 65 8.01 6.81 3.13
N THR A 66 8.42 8.06 3.38
CA THR A 66 8.09 9.20 2.49
C THR A 66 8.53 8.96 1.04
N GLY A 67 9.64 8.25 0.82
CA GLY A 67 10.11 7.87 -0.51
C GLY A 67 9.09 7.00 -1.27
N LEU A 68 8.52 5.99 -0.60
CA LEU A 68 7.49 5.14 -1.18
C LEU A 68 6.21 5.94 -1.45
N ARG A 69 5.76 6.75 -0.47
CA ARG A 69 4.59 7.63 -0.66
C ARG A 69 4.71 8.52 -1.90
N ASN A 70 5.87 9.16 -2.07
CA ASN A 70 6.11 10.05 -3.20
C ASN A 70 6.19 9.28 -4.51
N TYR A 71 6.84 8.12 -4.52
CA TYR A 71 6.88 7.22 -5.68
C TYR A 71 5.47 6.85 -6.15
N LEU A 72 4.62 6.37 -5.23
CA LEU A 72 3.24 5.97 -5.56
C LEU A 72 2.41 7.16 -6.04
N LYS A 73 2.53 8.33 -5.38
CA LYS A 73 1.88 9.56 -5.83
C LYS A 73 2.28 9.97 -7.24
N ASN A 74 3.55 9.83 -7.60
CA ASN A 74 4.02 10.12 -8.95
C ASN A 74 3.40 9.14 -9.96
N GLN A 75 3.37 7.85 -9.64
CA GLN A 75 2.78 6.82 -10.51
C GLN A 75 1.28 7.05 -10.76
N VAL A 76 0.50 7.42 -9.74
CA VAL A 76 -0.93 7.80 -9.93
C VAL A 76 -1.04 8.99 -10.88
N LYS A 77 -0.19 10.00 -10.70
CA LYS A 77 -0.19 11.21 -11.53
C LYS A 77 0.16 10.90 -12.99
N GLU A 78 1.15 10.05 -13.24
CA GLU A 78 1.55 9.64 -14.59
C GLU A 78 0.44 8.85 -15.31
N LEU A 79 -0.25 7.96 -14.60
CA LEU A 79 -1.38 7.22 -15.16
C LEU A 79 -2.57 8.13 -15.48
N SER A 80 -2.90 9.07 -14.60
CA SER A 80 -4.01 10.00 -14.85
C SER A 80 -3.71 10.95 -16.02
N GLN A 81 -2.45 11.35 -16.22
CA GLN A 81 -2.04 12.14 -17.37
C GLN A 81 -2.06 11.37 -18.70
N SER A 82 -1.95 10.04 -18.68
CA SER A 82 -1.94 9.22 -19.89
C SER A 82 -3.34 8.94 -20.47
N ILE A 83 -4.41 9.23 -19.72
CA ILE A 83 -5.81 8.97 -20.13
C ILE A 83 -6.40 10.20 -20.87
N GLU A 84 -5.78 11.38 -20.76
CA GLU A 84 -6.19 12.61 -21.46
C GLU A 84 -5.43 12.87 -22.79
N GLY A 85 -4.79 11.84 -23.36
CA GLY A 85 -4.02 11.91 -24.62
C GLY A 85 -4.76 11.41 -25.86
#